data_AF-A0A0D2HHB1-F1
#
_entry.id   AF-A0A0D2HHB1-F1
#
_cell.length_a   1.000
_cell.length_b   1.000
_cell.length_c   1.000
_cell.angle_alpha   90.00
_cell.angle_beta   90.00
_cell.angle_gamma   90.00
#
_symmetry.space_group_name_H-M   'P 1'
#
loop_
_entity.id
_entity.type
_entity.pdbx_description
1 polymer ?
#
loop_
_entity_poly.entity_id
_entity_poly.type
_entity_poly.pdbx_seq_one_letter_code
_entity_poly.pdbx_strand_id
1 'polypeptide(L)'
;MDIRFSISARSETSIDRSWRTFSPQRARVDIITPDNVEAARGSEVVILAFQPQQFVEVLNSPTLVETIRGKLVLSILAGITSLQVAQQLYNAAELTPENRVVRLIPSMGTQIIESMTLIADTAISTT
;
A
#
# COMPACT_ATOMS: atom_id res chain seq x y z
N MET A 1 -5.98 -15.79 -13.37
CA MET A 1 -6.09 -15.08 -12.08
C MET A 1 -6.97 -13.87 -12.30
N ASP A 2 -8.03 -13.72 -11.51
CA ASP A 2 -8.89 -12.54 -11.53
C ASP A 2 -8.38 -11.56 -10.47
N ILE A 3 -7.70 -10.50 -10.90
CA ILE A 3 -7.16 -9.48 -9.99
C ILE A 3 -8.11 -8.30 -10.00
N ARG A 4 -8.57 -7.93 -8.80
CA ARG A 4 -9.40 -6.75 -8.58
C ARG A 4 -8.68 -5.71 -7.73
N PHE A 5 -9.03 -4.45 -7.97
CA PHE A 5 -8.40 -3.30 -7.33
C PHE A 5 -9.42 -2.53 -6.51
N SER A 6 -8.99 -2.11 -5.32
CA SER A 6 -9.64 -1.10 -4.50
C SER A 6 -8.66 0.05 -4.29
N ILE A 7 -9.13 1.27 -4.45
CA ILE A 7 -8.29 2.46 -4.48
C ILE A 7 -8.82 3.45 -3.45
N SER A 8 -7.92 4.04 -2.66
CA SER A 8 -8.26 5.19 -1.83
C SER A 8 -7.43 6.42 -2.16
N ALA A 9 -8.05 7.59 -2.01
CA ALA A 9 -7.37 8.88 -2.14
C ALA A 9 -8.08 9.94 -1.28
N ARG A 10 -7.31 10.82 -0.65
CA ARG A 10 -7.83 11.80 0.32
C ARG A 10 -8.79 12.84 -0.27
N SER A 11 -8.57 13.29 -1.51
CA SER A 11 -9.34 14.40 -2.11
C SER A 11 -10.33 13.91 -3.15
N GLU A 12 -11.51 14.54 -3.20
CA GLU A 12 -12.53 14.31 -4.23
C GLU A 12 -11.95 14.46 -5.64
N THR A 13 -11.10 15.47 -5.85
CA THR A 13 -10.39 15.66 -7.12
C THR A 13 -9.53 14.47 -7.55
N SER A 14 -8.91 13.77 -6.59
CA SER A 14 -8.10 12.59 -6.87
C SER A 14 -8.99 11.37 -7.13
N ILE A 15 -10.12 11.26 -6.42
CA ILE A 15 -11.12 10.22 -6.64
C ILE A 15 -11.72 10.34 -8.05
N ASP A 16 -12.16 11.54 -8.44
CA ASP A 16 -12.69 11.82 -9.78
C ASP A 16 -11.66 11.52 -10.87
N ARG A 17 -10.40 11.90 -10.66
CA ARG A 17 -9.31 11.60 -11.60
C ARG A 17 -9.13 10.09 -11.73
N SER A 18 -9.09 9.35 -10.63
CA SER A 18 -8.96 7.89 -10.64
C SER A 18 -10.13 7.24 -11.39
N TRP A 19 -11.37 7.68 -11.14
CA TRP A 19 -12.53 7.19 -11.89
C TRP A 19 -12.41 7.41 -13.39
N ARG A 20 -11.94 8.58 -13.83
CA ARG A 20 -11.72 8.87 -15.25
C ARG A 20 -10.62 7.98 -15.83
N THR A 21 -9.48 7.85 -15.14
CA THR A 21 -8.34 7.03 -15.56
C THR A 21 -8.73 5.55 -15.70
N PHE A 22 -9.46 5.00 -14.74
CA PHE A 22 -9.81 3.58 -14.71
C PHE A 22 -11.15 3.25 -15.36
N SER A 23 -11.86 4.24 -15.91
CA SER A 23 -13.14 4.01 -16.61
C SER A 23 -13.07 2.94 -17.72
N PRO A 24 -12.00 2.85 -18.53
CA PRO A 24 -11.84 1.77 -19.51
C PRO A 24 -11.66 0.37 -18.89
N GLN A 25 -11.28 0.31 -17.62
CA GLN A 25 -10.91 -0.93 -16.90
C GLN A 25 -11.84 -1.20 -15.72
N ARG A 26 -13.07 -0.63 -15.72
CA ARG A 26 -14.04 -0.74 -14.62
C ARG A 26 -14.32 -2.17 -14.17
N ALA A 27 -14.25 -3.14 -15.07
CA ALA A 27 -14.44 -4.55 -14.72
C ALA A 27 -13.42 -5.09 -13.70
N ARG A 28 -12.29 -4.39 -13.48
CA ARG A 28 -11.22 -4.77 -12.56
C ARG A 28 -11.13 -3.87 -11.32
N VAL A 29 -11.93 -2.80 -11.22
CA VAL A 29 -11.89 -1.87 -10.08
C VAL A 29 -13.22 -1.94 -9.36
N ASP A 30 -13.21 -2.46 -8.14
CA ASP A 30 -14.43 -2.61 -7.34
C ASP A 30 -14.79 -1.32 -6.61
N ILE A 31 -13.79 -0.64 -6.04
CA ILE A 31 -13.98 0.47 -5.11
C ILE A 31 -12.99 1.59 -5.43
N ILE A 32 -13.47 2.83 -5.44
CA ILE A 32 -12.66 4.05 -5.35
C ILE A 32 -13.30 4.95 -4.29
N THR A 33 -12.63 5.15 -3.16
CA THR A 33 -13.21 5.75 -1.93
C THR A 33 -12.23 6.69 -1.21
N PRO A 34 -12.68 7.73 -0.49
CA PRO A 34 -11.80 8.48 0.41
C PRO A 34 -11.42 7.70 1.68
N ASP A 35 -12.06 6.58 1.97
CA ASP A 35 -11.81 5.78 3.18
C ASP A 35 -10.76 4.68 2.94
N ASN A 36 -9.57 4.85 3.52
CA ASN A 36 -8.50 3.86 3.47
C ASN A 36 -8.90 2.51 4.07
N VAL A 37 -9.74 2.49 5.11
CA VAL A 37 -10.18 1.25 5.77
C VAL A 37 -11.09 0.47 4.83
N GLU A 38 -12.03 1.16 4.19
CA GLU A 38 -12.92 0.54 3.20
C GLU A 38 -12.12 -0.07 2.04
N ALA A 39 -11.17 0.68 1.46
CA ALA A 39 -10.34 0.18 0.37
C ALA A 39 -9.45 -1.01 0.79
N ALA A 40 -8.97 -1.03 2.04
CA ALA A 40 -8.10 -2.09 2.53
C ALA A 40 -8.87 -3.33 3.00
N ARG A 41 -10.15 -3.23 3.41
CA ARG A 41 -10.89 -4.30 4.10
C ARG A 41 -10.87 -5.63 3.34
N GLY A 42 -11.22 -5.62 2.07
CA GLY A 42 -11.32 -6.82 1.23
C GLY A 42 -10.02 -7.25 0.54
N SER A 43 -8.91 -6.53 0.71
CA SER A 43 -7.68 -6.79 -0.05
C SER A 43 -6.83 -7.92 0.54
N GLU A 44 -6.08 -8.63 -0.31
CA GLU A 44 -5.03 -9.56 0.14
C GLU A 44 -3.64 -8.90 0.11
N VAL A 45 -3.51 -7.86 -0.71
CA VAL A 45 -2.30 -7.07 -0.92
C VAL A 45 -2.65 -5.59 -0.77
N VAL A 46 -1.82 -4.85 -0.03
CA VAL A 46 -1.96 -3.40 0.19
C VAL A 46 -0.73 -2.70 -0.37
N ILE A 47 -0.93 -1.71 -1.24
CA ILE A 47 0.14 -0.88 -1.78
C ILE A 47 0.09 0.51 -1.11
N LEU A 48 1.15 0.88 -0.41
CA LEU A 48 1.31 2.22 0.17
C LEU A 48 1.96 3.14 -0.88
N ALA A 49 1.16 4.05 -1.44
CA ALA A 49 1.51 4.88 -2.60
C ALA A 49 1.14 6.37 -2.42
N PHE A 50 1.49 6.96 -1.28
CA PHE A 50 1.23 8.36 -0.96
C PHE A 50 2.53 9.11 -0.62
N GLN A 51 2.45 10.39 -0.26
CA GLN A 51 3.66 11.17 0.04
C GLN A 51 4.32 10.68 1.33
N PRO A 52 5.64 10.44 1.39
CA PRO A 52 6.30 9.91 2.59
C PRO A 52 6.04 10.70 3.87
N GLN A 53 5.82 12.02 3.76
CA GLN A 53 5.50 12.91 4.88
C GLN A 53 4.18 12.53 5.58
N GLN A 54 3.27 11.84 4.88
CA GLN A 54 1.98 11.42 5.38
C GLN A 54 2.03 10.04 6.07
N PHE A 55 3.20 9.38 6.10
CA PHE A 55 3.37 8.02 6.63
C PHE A 55 2.79 7.85 8.04
N VAL A 56 3.19 8.75 8.95
CA VAL A 56 2.71 8.73 10.33
C VAL A 56 1.23 9.09 10.40
N GLU A 57 0.78 10.11 9.67
CA GLU A 57 -0.63 10.53 9.64
C GLU A 57 -1.56 9.40 9.20
N VAL A 58 -1.22 8.70 8.11
CA VAL A 58 -2.06 7.64 7.53
C VAL A 58 -2.07 6.40 8.41
N LEU A 59 -0.91 5.95 8.88
CA LEU A 59 -0.80 4.73 9.68
C LEU A 59 -0.93 4.96 11.20
N ASN A 60 -1.36 6.14 11.63
CA ASN A 60 -1.77 6.39 13.01
C ASN A 60 -3.21 5.93 13.30
N SER A 61 -4.01 5.63 12.28
CA SER A 61 -5.36 5.12 12.45
C SER A 61 -5.32 3.65 12.94
N PRO A 62 -5.76 3.35 14.18
CA PRO A 62 -5.71 1.98 14.69
C PRO A 62 -6.56 1.02 13.87
N THR A 63 -7.72 1.48 13.40
CA THR A 63 -8.63 0.68 12.56
C THR A 63 -7.99 0.33 11.22
N LEU A 64 -7.24 1.25 10.61
CA LEU A 64 -6.54 1.00 9.36
C LEU A 64 -5.39 0.01 9.58
N VAL A 65 -4.59 0.23 10.63
CA VAL A 65 -3.49 -0.66 10.98
C VAL A 65 -4.01 -2.08 11.19
N GLU A 66 -5.04 -2.27 12.01
CA GLU A 66 -5.65 -3.58 12.25
C GLU A 66 -6.19 -4.21 10.95
N THR A 67 -6.80 -3.39 10.09
CA THR A 67 -7.26 -3.88 8.79
C THR A 67 -6.12 -4.36 7.92
N ILE A 68 -4.95 -3.70 7.92
CA ILE A 68 -3.80 -4.04 7.08
C ILE A 68 -3.00 -5.24 7.63
N ARG A 69 -3.01 -5.46 8.95
CA ARG A 69 -2.28 -6.57 9.59
C ARG A 69 -2.60 -7.92 8.95
N GLY A 70 -1.57 -8.74 8.75
CA GLY A 70 -1.67 -10.05 8.12
C GLY A 70 -1.74 -10.05 6.59
N LYS A 71 -1.89 -8.89 5.94
CA LYS A 71 -1.85 -8.76 4.47
C LYS A 71 -0.41 -8.60 3.96
N LEU A 72 -0.21 -8.85 2.66
CA LEU A 72 1.05 -8.48 1.99
C LEU A 72 1.09 -6.96 1.79
N VAL A 73 2.06 -6.29 2.41
CA VAL A 73 2.22 -4.83 2.30
C VAL A 73 3.39 -4.51 1.38
N LEU A 74 3.10 -3.75 0.33
CA LEU A 74 4.07 -3.25 -0.63
C LEU A 74 4.19 -1.74 -0.46
N SER A 75 5.38 -1.23 -0.13
CA SER A 75 5.61 0.20 0.05
C SER A 75 6.46 0.76 -1.08
N ILE A 76 5.94 1.75 -1.81
CA ILE A 76 6.72 2.55 -2.77
C ILE A 76 7.14 3.91 -2.19
N LEU A 77 6.98 4.10 -0.88
CA LEU A 77 7.26 5.36 -0.20
C LEU A 77 8.77 5.62 -0.19
N ALA A 78 9.20 6.71 -0.84
CA ALA A 78 10.60 7.10 -0.85
C ALA A 78 11.11 7.41 0.57
N GLY A 79 12.30 6.91 0.91
CA GLY A 79 12.94 7.17 2.20
C GLY A 79 12.38 6.39 3.40
N ILE A 80 11.30 5.61 3.22
CA ILE A 80 10.73 4.78 4.28
C ILE A 80 11.17 3.33 4.09
N THR A 81 11.74 2.71 5.12
CA THR A 81 12.21 1.32 5.08
C THR A 81 11.08 0.33 5.37
N SER A 82 11.22 -0.93 4.93
CA SER A 82 10.29 -2.00 5.28
C SER A 82 10.17 -2.17 6.80
N LEU A 83 11.27 -2.01 7.53
CA LEU A 83 11.29 -2.07 8.98
C LEU A 83 10.46 -0.95 9.62
N GLN A 84 10.56 0.28 9.14
CA GLN A 84 9.73 1.40 9.64
C GLN A 84 8.23 1.14 9.40
N VAL A 85 7.88 0.63 8.21
CA VAL A 85 6.50 0.23 7.91
C VAL A 85 6.05 -0.90 8.86
N ALA A 86 6.87 -1.93 9.05
CA ALA A 86 6.55 -3.04 9.92
C ALA A 86 6.38 -2.59 11.38
N GLN A 87 7.26 -1.74 11.90
CA GLN A 87 7.17 -1.18 13.26
C GLN A 87 5.93 -0.30 13.48
N GLN A 88 5.42 0.33 12.43
CA GLN A 88 4.19 1.11 12.49
C GLN A 88 2.94 0.21 12.46
N LEU A 89 3.02 -0.94 11.79
CA LEU A 89 1.91 -1.88 11.67
C LEU A 89 1.84 -2.86 12.85
N TYR A 90 2.98 -3.27 13.39
CA TYR A 90 3.11 -4.33 14.39
C TYR A 90 3.87 -3.81 15.60
N ASN A 91 3.44 -4.20 16.80
CA ASN A 91 4.23 -3.95 17.99
C ASN A 91 5.53 -4.77 17.94
N ALA A 92 6.56 -4.37 18.68
CA ALA A 92 7.84 -5.07 18.69
C ALA A 92 7.72 -6.57 19.03
N ALA A 93 6.78 -6.94 19.91
CA ALA A 93 6.50 -8.34 20.27
C ALA A 93 5.75 -9.13 19.18
N GLU A 94 5.15 -8.44 18.21
CA GLU A 94 4.38 -9.02 17.11
C GLU A 94 5.20 -9.11 15.81
N LEU A 95 6.42 -8.55 15.80
CA LEU A 95 7.31 -8.62 14.64
C LEU A 95 7.82 -10.05 14.46
N THR A 96 7.30 -10.69 13.43
CA THR A 96 7.64 -12.05 13.02
C THR A 96 8.03 -12.07 11.55
N PRO A 97 8.77 -13.10 11.09
CA PRO A 97 9.02 -13.31 9.66
C PRO A 97 7.76 -13.44 8.80
N GLU A 98 6.60 -13.71 9.41
CA GLU A 98 5.30 -13.77 8.72
C GLU A 98 4.73 -12.38 8.40
N ASN A 99 5.29 -11.30 8.95
CA ASN A 99 4.91 -9.95 8.58
C ASN A 99 5.50 -9.59 7.20
N ARG A 100 4.70 -9.77 6.16
CA ARG A 100 5.12 -9.59 4.77
C ARG A 100 5.11 -8.12 4.37
N VAL A 101 6.16 -7.39 4.72
CA VAL A 101 6.35 -5.98 4.34
C VAL A 101 7.53 -5.85 3.39
N VAL A 102 7.29 -5.40 2.17
CA VAL A 102 8.30 -5.30 1.12
C VAL A 102 8.40 -3.88 0.60
N ARG A 103 9.61 -3.37 0.48
CA ARG A 103 9.87 -2.07 -0.14
C ARG A 103 10.12 -2.25 -1.62
N LEU A 104 9.42 -1.46 -2.42
CA LEU A 104 9.53 -1.41 -3.86
C LEU A 104 10.05 -0.04 -4.28
N ILE A 105 11.01 -0.02 -5.20
CA ILE A 105 11.55 1.22 -5.77
C ILE A 105 11.39 1.14 -7.29
N PRO A 106 10.23 1.57 -7.82
CA PRO A 106 9.97 1.57 -9.25
C PRO A 106 10.70 2.72 -9.95
N SER A 107 11.00 2.54 -11.24
CA SER A 107 11.44 3.64 -12.11
C SER A 107 10.25 4.42 -12.68
N MET A 108 10.53 5.59 -13.24
CA MET A 108 9.52 6.44 -13.89
C MET A 108 8.87 5.78 -15.12
N GLY A 109 9.47 4.71 -15.67
CA GLY A 109 8.95 3.96 -16.82
C GLY A 109 7.65 3.18 -16.56
N THR A 110 7.13 3.21 -15.33
CA THR A 110 5.90 2.51 -14.92
C THR A 110 4.68 2.90 -15.76
N GLN A 111 4.58 4.16 -16.19
CA GLN A 111 3.42 4.64 -16.96
C GLN A 111 3.36 4.10 -18.39
N ILE A 112 4.51 3.69 -18.93
CA ILE A 112 4.65 3.18 -20.31
C ILE A 112 5.03 1.69 -20.36
N ILE A 113 4.96 1.00 -19.21
CA ILE A 113 5.27 -0.44 -19.09
C ILE A 113 6.76 -0.75 -19.38
N GLU A 114 7.65 0.22 -19.15
CA GLU A 114 9.11 0.06 -19.32
C GLU A 114 9.83 0.29 -17.97
N SER A 115 9.19 -0.13 -16.88
CA SER A 115 9.74 0.04 -15.54
C SER A 115 10.70 -1.08 -15.17
N MET A 116 11.74 -0.71 -14.42
CA MET A 116 12.49 -1.64 -13.58
C MET A 116 12.14 -1.31 -12.13
N THR A 117 11.74 -2.32 -11.36
CA THR A 117 11.42 -2.15 -9.94
C THR A 117 12.40 -2.93 -9.10
N LEU A 118 13.18 -2.22 -8.28
CA LEU A 118 14.01 -2.86 -7.26
C LEU A 118 13.11 -3.33 -6.12
N ILE A 119 13.20 -4.61 -5.79
CA ILE A 119 12.54 -5.20 -4.63
C ILE A 119 13.57 -5.27 -3.51
N ALA A 120 13.42 -4.40 -2.52
CA ALA A 120 14.29 -4.37 -1.36
C ALA A 120 13.67 -5.24 -0.26
N ASP A 121 14.21 -6.46 -0.14
CA ASP A 121 13.94 -7.32 1.00
C ASP A 121 14.84 -6.88 2.16
N THR A 122 14.22 -6.51 3.28
CA THR A 122 14.94 -6.32 4.54
C THR A 122 14.55 -7.51 5.38
N ALA A 123 15.48 -8.45 5.57
CA ALA A 123 15.30 -9.51 6.54
C ALA A 123 14.91 -8.85 7.86
N ILE A 124 13.69 -9.11 8.32
CA ILE A 124 13.23 -8.71 9.65
C ILE A 124 13.95 -9.66 10.60
N SER A 125 15.24 -9.41 10.83
CA SER A 125 16.11 -10.29 11.63
C SER A 125 15.61 -10.29 13.06
N THR A 126 14.98 -11.40 13.44
CA THR A 126 14.77 -11.81 14.82
C THR A 126 16.14 -12.01 15.46
N THR A 127 16.46 -11.18 16.46
CA THR A 127 17.52 -11.51 17.42
C THR A 127 16.93 -12.41 18.49
#